data_AF-A0A0F7TNF4-F1
#
_entry.id   AF-A0A0F7TNF4-F1
#
_cell.length_a   1.000
_cell.length_b   1.000
_cell.length_c   1.000
_cell.angle_alpha   90.00
_cell.angle_beta   90.00
_cell.angle_gamma   90.00
#
_symmetry.space_group_name_H-M   'P 1'
#
loop_
_entity.id
_entity.type
_entity.pdbx_description
1 polymer ?
#
loop_
_entity_poly.entity_id
_entity_poly.type
_entity_poly.pdbx_seq_one_letter_code
_entity_poly.pdbx_strand_id
1 'polypeptide(L)'
;MAAPVLPLQQVKLASLPSTRLTPEQQYWRTFKNPLLIPSPANGPVNLITQPSAPSSSAAFPSLTQPPDVFTVTTGARVQIYSIRTRKLLRTITRFDDTVRGTDVRPDGRIFVAGDDTGKLQVFDVNSRAILKTWTDHKQPVWVSKFSPSDPTALLSASDDRTVRLWDLSSDSSARTFVGHTDYVRSGSYMPGSMSSSGLLVSGSYDRTVRIWDPRVEGRAAMTFKMAAPIETVLPMPAGTTVLAAADNKIGVLDIVAGKPLHIIQSHQKTVTSLALASNGERLISGALDGHMKVFETTGWNPVSGSKYPSPILSLKVITSGLAYEDRHIAVGMQSGLLSIKTRLSGQQKVKERERQKEMQALLEGKLEEHDRQVAKKQKLRGSGWEKRLRGRDFIGEGVDIVIEGQDRKKRKKELPWENDLRKGRYSVALDQVLSSTDKTAQLTLFTALRHRSALRASLKDRDEVTLQPVLHWIYKHIREPRLVDLCVEVAMNVLDIYSGNLGQSAQIDKQVERLHKRVRDEVEMAQHACQTKGMLDMLKVT
;
A
#
# COMPACT_ATOMS: atom_id res chain seq x y z
N MET A 1 -39.43 14.84 25.23
CA MET A 1 -38.11 14.21 25.12
C MET A 1 -37.08 15.28 24.78
N ALA A 2 -36.01 15.43 25.58
CA ALA A 2 -34.94 16.39 25.26
C ALA A 2 -34.11 15.86 24.08
N ALA A 3 -34.00 16.63 23.00
CA ALA A 3 -33.17 16.26 21.87
C ALA A 3 -31.70 16.17 22.29
N PRO A 4 -30.97 15.09 21.94
CA PRO A 4 -29.56 14.98 22.27
C PRO A 4 -28.77 16.04 21.51
N VAL A 5 -27.81 16.65 22.22
CA VAL A 5 -26.89 17.62 21.65
C VAL A 5 -25.96 16.90 20.67
N LEU A 6 -26.08 17.19 19.39
CA LEU A 6 -25.24 16.66 18.33
C LEU A 6 -24.37 17.77 17.74
N PRO A 7 -23.08 17.50 17.47
CA PRO A 7 -22.23 18.44 16.75
C PRO A 7 -22.76 18.66 15.33
N LEU A 8 -22.37 19.77 14.71
CA LEU A 8 -22.82 20.08 13.36
C LEU A 8 -22.38 19.01 12.37
N GLN A 9 -23.32 18.55 11.55
CA GLN A 9 -23.01 17.62 10.48
C GLN A 9 -22.16 18.34 9.43
N GLN A 10 -20.97 17.79 9.17
CA GLN A 10 -20.10 18.37 8.18
C GLN A 10 -20.71 18.31 6.78
N VAL A 11 -20.68 19.42 6.05
CA VAL A 11 -21.19 19.52 4.68
C VAL A 11 -20.32 18.67 3.79
N LYS A 12 -20.92 17.63 3.22
CA LYS A 12 -20.27 16.79 2.22
C LYS A 12 -20.38 17.52 0.89
N LEU A 13 -19.27 18.09 0.44
CA LEU A 13 -19.16 18.57 -0.94
C LEU A 13 -19.35 17.39 -1.90
N ALA A 14 -19.99 17.64 -3.04
CA ALA A 14 -19.99 16.68 -4.14
C ALA A 14 -18.54 16.27 -4.47
N SER A 15 -18.26 15.03 -4.86
CA SER A 15 -16.90 14.64 -5.26
C SER A 15 -16.63 15.09 -6.70
N LEU A 16 -15.43 15.61 -7.02
CA LEU A 16 -15.05 15.80 -8.43
C LEU A 16 -14.74 14.41 -9.02
N PRO A 17 -14.99 14.17 -10.32
CA PRO A 17 -14.71 12.88 -10.96
C PRO A 17 -13.27 12.38 -10.77
N SER A 18 -12.28 13.29 -10.74
CA SER A 18 -10.85 12.96 -10.62
C SER A 18 -10.30 12.99 -9.20
N THR A 19 -10.99 13.59 -8.23
CA THR A 19 -10.46 13.78 -6.86
C THR A 19 -10.98 12.74 -5.86
N ARG A 20 -11.96 11.91 -6.26
CA ARG A 20 -12.40 10.78 -5.44
C ARG A 20 -11.32 9.70 -5.49
N LEU A 21 -10.37 9.81 -4.56
CA LEU A 21 -9.46 8.72 -4.25
C LEU A 21 -10.32 7.50 -3.88
N THR A 22 -10.21 6.44 -4.67
CA THR A 22 -10.88 5.17 -4.36
C THR A 22 -10.40 4.68 -2.99
N PRO A 23 -11.22 3.92 -2.24
CA PRO A 23 -10.80 3.38 -0.94
C PRO A 23 -9.48 2.62 -1.06
N GLU A 24 -9.25 1.98 -2.20
CA GLU A 24 -8.02 1.26 -2.50
C GLU A 24 -6.84 2.19 -2.81
N GLN A 25 -7.03 3.28 -3.56
CA GLN A 25 -5.98 4.30 -3.70
C GLN A 25 -5.61 4.91 -2.34
N GLN A 26 -6.59 5.12 -1.45
CA GLN A 26 -6.32 5.56 -0.08
C GLN A 26 -5.52 4.50 0.69
N TYR A 27 -5.92 3.22 0.58
CA TYR A 27 -5.20 2.08 1.15
C TYR A 27 -3.74 2.06 0.70
N TRP A 28 -3.47 2.12 -0.60
CA TRP A 28 -2.12 2.10 -1.15
C TRP A 28 -1.31 3.36 -0.80
N ARG A 29 -1.97 4.51 -0.61
CA ARG A 29 -1.33 5.73 -0.08
C ARG A 29 -1.06 5.68 1.42
N THR A 30 -1.61 4.72 2.16
CA THR A 30 -1.26 4.53 3.57
C THR A 30 0.12 3.90 3.75
N PHE A 31 0.69 3.25 2.73
CA PHE A 31 2.09 2.82 2.71
C PHE A 31 2.99 4.05 2.60
N LYS A 32 3.33 4.60 3.76
CA LYS A 32 4.12 5.83 3.92
C LYS A 32 5.53 5.48 4.39
N ASN A 33 6.41 6.48 4.37
CA ASN A 33 7.79 6.40 4.84
C ASN A 33 8.63 5.37 4.06
N PRO A 34 8.97 5.65 2.78
CA PRO A 34 9.89 4.80 2.05
C PRO A 34 11.26 4.83 2.74
N LEU A 35 11.68 3.70 3.29
CA LEU A 35 13.06 3.49 3.70
C LEU A 35 13.85 3.14 2.43
N LEU A 36 14.78 4.02 2.07
CA LEU A 36 15.68 3.81 0.93
C LEU A 36 16.99 3.26 1.47
N ILE A 37 17.25 1.98 1.20
CA ILE A 37 18.49 1.32 1.59
C ILE A 37 19.35 1.16 0.34
N PRO A 38 20.50 1.85 0.22
CA PRO A 38 21.45 1.57 -0.83
C PRO A 38 22.09 0.21 -0.59
N SER A 39 22.23 -0.58 -1.65
CA SER A 39 23.00 -1.81 -1.59
C SER A 39 24.50 -1.49 -1.41
N PRO A 40 25.27 -2.29 -0.66
CA PRO A 40 26.66 -1.98 -0.32
C PRO A 40 27.64 -1.81 -1.50
N ALA A 41 27.24 -2.20 -2.72
CA ALA A 41 28.06 -2.11 -3.92
C ALA A 41 27.35 -1.42 -5.10
N ASN A 42 26.21 -0.76 -4.86
CA ASN A 42 25.30 -0.24 -5.90
C ASN A 42 24.92 -1.28 -6.98
N GLY A 43 25.08 -2.56 -6.68
CA GLY A 43 24.69 -3.65 -7.57
C GLY A 43 23.17 -3.74 -7.68
N PRO A 44 22.62 -4.11 -8.84
CA PRO A 44 21.17 -4.23 -9.03
C PRO A 44 20.55 -5.20 -8.03
N VAL A 45 19.35 -4.87 -7.56
CA VAL A 45 18.58 -5.76 -6.68
C VAL A 45 17.85 -6.79 -7.53
N ASN A 46 18.46 -7.97 -7.68
CA ASN A 46 18.00 -9.02 -8.60
C ASN A 46 16.67 -9.63 -8.17
N LEU A 47 16.55 -9.99 -6.88
CA LEU A 47 15.38 -10.70 -6.39
C LEU A 47 15.11 -10.37 -4.92
N ILE A 48 13.83 -10.24 -4.58
CA ILE A 48 13.36 -10.11 -3.20
C ILE A 48 12.45 -11.30 -2.93
N THR A 49 12.76 -12.08 -1.91
CA THR A 49 11.94 -13.22 -1.50
C THR A 49 11.56 -13.17 -0.04
N GLN A 50 10.42 -13.80 0.23
CA GLN A 50 9.91 -14.05 1.56
C GLN A 50 9.48 -15.52 1.57
N PRO A 51 9.57 -16.20 2.73
CA PRO A 51 9.04 -17.55 2.90
C PRO A 51 7.60 -17.63 2.39
N SER A 52 7.31 -18.62 1.54
CA SER A 52 5.93 -18.88 1.13
C SER A 52 5.10 -19.33 2.34
N ALA A 53 3.83 -18.93 2.36
CA ALA A 53 2.88 -19.47 3.32
C ALA A 53 2.80 -21.00 3.12
N PRO A 54 2.89 -21.81 4.18
CA PRO A 54 2.71 -23.25 4.05
C PRO A 54 1.28 -23.53 3.57
N SER A 55 1.16 -24.40 2.57
CA SER A 55 -0.14 -24.80 2.00
C SER A 55 -1.00 -25.64 2.96
N SER A 56 -0.39 -26.21 4.00
CA SER A 56 -1.07 -26.91 5.09
C SER A 56 -0.33 -26.70 6.42
N SER A 57 -1.07 -26.54 7.52
CA SER A 57 -0.51 -26.49 8.88
C SER A 57 0.10 -27.84 9.32
N ALA A 58 -0.25 -28.93 8.63
CA ALA A 58 0.21 -30.29 8.94
C ALA A 58 1.64 -30.58 8.46
N ALA A 59 2.12 -29.93 7.40
CA ALA A 59 3.48 -30.14 6.87
C ALA A 59 4.58 -29.53 7.77
N PHE A 60 4.23 -28.56 8.62
CA PHE A 60 5.18 -27.82 9.45
C PHE A 60 4.65 -27.62 10.88
N PRO A 61 4.76 -28.64 11.76
CA PRO A 61 4.19 -28.60 13.12
C PRO A 61 4.88 -27.60 14.06
N SER A 62 6.00 -26.97 13.66
CA SER A 62 6.78 -26.04 14.49
C SER A 62 6.45 -24.55 14.28
N LEU A 63 5.54 -24.21 13.36
CA LEU A 63 5.17 -22.83 13.05
C LEU A 63 4.05 -22.31 13.97
N THR A 64 4.41 -21.87 15.17
CA THR A 64 3.50 -21.07 16.04
C THR A 64 3.48 -19.59 15.66
N GLN A 65 4.48 -19.11 14.91
CA GLN A 65 4.57 -17.75 14.36
C GLN A 65 5.18 -17.78 12.95
N PRO A 66 4.69 -16.98 11.98
CA PRO A 66 5.30 -16.88 10.67
C PRO A 66 6.72 -16.30 10.79
N PRO A 67 7.69 -16.78 9.99
CA PRO A 67 9.06 -16.30 10.06
C PRO A 67 9.14 -14.80 9.74
N ASP A 68 9.72 -14.02 10.66
CA ASP A 68 9.88 -12.56 10.58
C ASP A 68 11.06 -12.15 9.66
N VAL A 69 11.35 -12.92 8.59
CA VAL A 69 12.55 -12.78 7.75
C VAL A 69 12.19 -12.66 6.27
N PHE A 70 12.87 -11.75 5.56
CA PHE A 70 12.86 -11.70 4.11
C PHE A 70 14.29 -11.54 3.57
N THR A 71 14.55 -12.05 2.37
CA THR A 71 15.85 -12.00 1.73
C THR A 71 15.84 -11.07 0.52
N VAL A 72 16.94 -10.37 0.33
CA VAL A 72 17.19 -9.47 -0.79
C VAL A 72 18.52 -9.87 -1.41
N THR A 73 18.51 -10.14 -2.70
CA THR A 73 19.71 -10.52 -3.45
C THR A 73 20.28 -9.32 -4.18
N THR A 74 21.56 -9.04 -3.95
CA THR A 74 22.29 -7.92 -4.56
C THR A 74 23.63 -8.43 -5.09
N GLY A 75 23.76 -8.59 -6.41
CA GLY A 75 24.98 -9.13 -7.03
C GLY A 75 25.41 -10.47 -6.40
N ALA A 76 26.66 -10.56 -5.93
CA ALA A 76 27.23 -11.76 -5.29
C ALA A 76 26.90 -11.89 -3.78
N ARG A 77 25.86 -11.20 -3.28
CA ARG A 77 25.52 -11.18 -1.85
C ARG A 77 24.02 -11.39 -1.63
N VAL A 78 23.69 -12.15 -0.60
CA VAL A 78 22.32 -12.29 -0.10
C VAL A 78 22.21 -11.60 1.24
N GLN A 79 21.29 -10.64 1.33
CA GLN A 79 21.01 -9.87 2.54
C GLN A 79 19.72 -10.37 3.17
N ILE A 80 19.79 -10.71 4.44
CA ILE A 80 18.65 -11.17 5.24
C ILE A 80 18.19 -10.00 6.09
N TYR A 81 16.92 -9.62 5.96
CA TYR A 81 16.29 -8.53 6.68
C TYR A 81 15.21 -9.04 7.62
N SER A 82 15.01 -8.33 8.74
CA SER A 82 13.87 -8.56 9.62
C SER A 82 12.64 -7.79 9.14
N ILE A 83 11.51 -8.47 9.03
CA ILE A 83 10.21 -7.86 8.70
C ILE A 83 9.78 -6.87 9.79
N ARG A 84 10.08 -7.15 11.07
CA ARG A 84 9.63 -6.32 12.18
C ARG A 84 10.44 -5.03 12.33
N THR A 85 11.76 -5.13 12.33
CA THR A 85 12.66 -3.99 12.60
C THR A 85 13.14 -3.31 11.33
N ARG A 86 12.97 -3.94 10.16
CA ARG A 86 13.48 -3.48 8.84
C ARG A 86 14.99 -3.31 8.79
N LYS A 87 15.70 -3.84 9.79
CA LYS A 87 17.15 -3.82 9.84
C LYS A 87 17.70 -5.06 9.14
N LEU A 88 18.87 -4.89 8.56
CA LEU A 88 19.69 -5.99 8.07
C LEU A 88 20.05 -6.86 9.26
N LEU A 89 19.67 -8.14 9.21
CA LEU A 89 20.10 -9.13 10.19
C LEU A 89 21.48 -9.63 9.83
N ARG A 90 21.67 -10.09 8.59
CA ARG A 90 22.90 -10.75 8.14
C ARG A 90 23.14 -10.54 6.65
N THR A 91 24.42 -10.58 6.26
CA THR A 91 24.84 -10.62 4.85
C THR A 91 25.65 -11.89 4.60
N ILE A 92 25.36 -12.58 3.50
CA ILE A 92 26.01 -13.82 3.09
C ILE A 92 26.75 -13.54 1.78
N THR A 93 28.04 -13.86 1.77
CA THR A 93 29.02 -13.47 0.73
C THR A 93 29.91 -14.64 0.30
N ARG A 94 29.45 -15.89 0.48
CA ARG A 94 30.25 -17.10 0.19
C ARG A 94 30.06 -17.62 -1.23
N PHE A 95 29.45 -16.81 -2.08
CA PHE A 95 29.16 -17.13 -3.47
C PHE A 95 30.35 -16.75 -4.33
N ASP A 96 30.63 -17.58 -5.33
CA ASP A 96 31.75 -17.35 -6.26
C ASP A 96 31.41 -16.25 -7.28
N ASP A 97 30.13 -16.11 -7.63
CA ASP A 97 29.63 -15.16 -8.63
C ASP A 97 28.26 -14.57 -8.23
N THR A 98 27.59 -13.88 -9.16
CA THR A 98 26.30 -13.25 -8.93
C THR A 98 25.22 -14.25 -8.60
N VAL A 99 24.47 -13.97 -7.53
CA VAL A 99 23.33 -14.77 -7.11
C VAL A 99 22.09 -14.27 -7.83
N ARG A 100 21.31 -15.19 -8.42
CA ARG A 100 20.09 -14.87 -9.17
C ARG A 100 18.86 -15.37 -8.45
N GLY A 101 18.80 -16.68 -8.20
CA GLY A 101 17.68 -17.34 -7.53
C GLY A 101 17.91 -17.43 -6.04
N THR A 102 17.03 -16.82 -5.24
CA THR A 102 16.98 -17.07 -3.79
C THR A 102 15.57 -17.42 -3.36
N ASP A 103 15.48 -18.30 -2.38
CA ASP A 103 14.23 -18.55 -1.68
C ASP A 103 14.48 -19.02 -0.27
N VAL A 104 13.56 -18.68 0.63
CA VAL A 104 13.61 -19.10 2.03
C VAL A 104 12.55 -20.16 2.21
N ARG A 105 12.91 -21.27 2.86
CA ARG A 105 11.98 -22.35 3.19
C ARG A 105 10.84 -21.78 4.07
N PRO A 106 9.60 -22.31 3.97
CA PRO A 106 8.47 -21.86 4.80
C PRO A 106 8.76 -21.84 6.32
N ASP A 107 9.64 -22.72 6.81
CA ASP A 107 10.11 -22.74 8.21
C ASP A 107 10.99 -21.54 8.62
N GLY A 108 11.52 -20.79 7.66
CA GLY A 108 12.41 -19.65 7.90
C GLY A 108 13.81 -19.98 8.40
N ARG A 109 14.16 -21.27 8.55
CA ARG A 109 15.47 -21.71 9.05
C ARG A 109 16.51 -21.89 7.94
N ILE A 110 16.08 -22.34 6.77
CA ILE A 110 16.97 -22.67 5.66
C ILE A 110 16.62 -21.78 4.48
N PHE A 111 17.62 -21.34 3.73
CA PHE A 111 17.41 -20.69 2.45
C PHE A 111 18.32 -21.32 1.39
N VAL A 112 17.91 -21.17 0.13
CA VAL A 112 18.67 -21.64 -1.03
C VAL A 112 19.05 -20.45 -1.88
N ALA A 113 20.24 -20.52 -2.45
CA ALA A 113 20.78 -19.55 -3.38
C ALA A 113 21.38 -20.27 -4.59
N GLY A 114 21.05 -19.78 -5.79
CA GLY A 114 21.60 -20.23 -7.07
C GLY A 114 22.51 -19.15 -7.66
N ASP A 115 23.69 -19.59 -8.07
CA ASP A 115 24.76 -18.74 -8.59
C ASP A 115 24.83 -18.78 -10.12
N ASP A 116 25.48 -17.79 -10.71
CA ASP A 116 25.80 -17.75 -12.16
C ASP A 116 26.71 -18.92 -12.59
N THR A 117 27.51 -19.46 -11.67
CA THR A 117 28.37 -20.63 -11.94
C THR A 117 27.60 -21.95 -12.08
N GLY A 118 26.27 -21.93 -11.88
CA GLY A 118 25.43 -23.14 -11.89
C GLY A 118 25.38 -23.87 -10.55
N LYS A 119 26.14 -23.44 -9.54
CA LYS A 119 26.10 -24.01 -8.19
C LYS A 119 24.80 -23.60 -7.50
N LEU A 120 24.15 -24.58 -6.87
CA LEU A 120 23.00 -24.36 -6.00
C LEU A 120 23.42 -24.67 -4.56
N GLN A 121 23.38 -23.67 -3.68
CA GLN A 121 23.84 -23.79 -2.31
C GLN A 121 22.68 -23.61 -1.31
N VAL A 122 22.59 -24.53 -0.36
CA VAL A 122 21.65 -24.53 0.76
C VAL A 122 22.37 -24.02 2.00
N PHE A 123 21.79 -23.05 2.67
CA PHE A 123 22.36 -22.44 3.87
C PHE A 123 21.37 -22.45 5.02
N ASP A 124 21.91 -22.54 6.23
CA ASP A 124 21.17 -22.17 7.43
C ASP A 124 21.19 -20.65 7.62
N VAL A 125 20.02 -20.06 7.82
CA VAL A 125 19.77 -18.62 8.02
C VAL A 125 20.49 -18.13 9.28
N ASN A 126 20.62 -18.96 10.31
CA ASN A 126 21.19 -18.56 11.60
C ASN A 126 22.71 -18.69 11.62
N SER A 127 23.25 -19.84 11.22
CA SER A 127 24.66 -20.18 11.39
C SER A 127 25.56 -19.79 10.22
N ARG A 128 25.03 -19.21 9.12
CA ARG A 128 25.76 -18.92 7.87
C ARG A 128 26.36 -20.18 7.23
N ALA A 129 26.24 -21.36 7.83
CA ALA A 129 26.83 -22.61 7.39
C ALA A 129 26.21 -23.07 6.07
N ILE A 130 27.03 -23.66 5.20
CA ILE A 130 26.57 -24.33 3.99
C ILE A 130 26.14 -25.71 4.48
N LEU A 131 24.88 -26.05 4.28
CA LEU A 131 24.36 -27.38 4.57
C LEU A 131 24.64 -28.32 3.40
N LYS A 132 24.45 -27.83 2.18
CA LYS A 132 24.59 -28.64 0.97
C LYS A 132 24.92 -27.78 -0.25
N THR A 133 25.66 -28.35 -1.18
CA THR A 133 25.97 -27.74 -2.48
C THR A 133 25.71 -28.75 -3.58
N TRP A 134 24.96 -28.34 -4.61
CA TRP A 134 24.75 -29.11 -5.83
C TRP A 134 25.45 -28.46 -7.01
N THR A 135 26.04 -29.29 -7.87
CA THR A 135 26.86 -28.86 -9.01
C THR A 135 26.41 -29.47 -10.34
N ASP A 136 25.20 -30.02 -10.42
CA ASP A 136 24.78 -30.74 -11.64
C ASP A 136 24.40 -29.79 -12.79
N HIS A 137 24.08 -28.52 -12.51
CA HIS A 137 23.81 -27.51 -13.54
C HIS A 137 25.13 -26.96 -14.06
N LYS A 138 25.24 -26.81 -15.38
CA LYS A 138 26.46 -26.32 -16.05
C LYS A 138 26.35 -24.83 -16.39
N GLN A 139 25.13 -24.30 -16.50
CA GLN A 139 24.84 -22.89 -16.75
C GLN A 139 24.16 -22.22 -15.54
N PRO A 140 24.06 -20.87 -15.54
CA PRO A 140 23.43 -20.09 -14.48
C PRO A 140 22.07 -20.62 -14.03
N VAL A 141 21.86 -20.66 -12.71
CA VAL A 141 20.56 -20.98 -12.10
C VAL A 141 19.84 -19.69 -11.74
N TRP A 142 18.81 -19.34 -12.52
CA TRP A 142 18.05 -18.10 -12.35
C TRP A 142 17.02 -18.18 -11.22
N VAL A 143 16.39 -19.34 -11.05
CA VAL A 143 15.31 -19.51 -10.07
C VAL A 143 15.62 -20.72 -9.21
N SER A 144 15.50 -20.52 -7.91
CA SER A 144 15.41 -21.57 -6.90
C SER A 144 14.16 -21.31 -6.08
N LYS A 145 13.34 -22.35 -5.84
CA LYS A 145 12.10 -22.25 -5.05
C LYS A 145 11.93 -23.46 -4.18
N PHE A 146 11.53 -23.25 -2.93
CA PHE A 146 11.07 -24.35 -2.08
C PHE A 146 9.64 -24.72 -2.41
N SER A 147 9.33 -26.00 -2.26
CA SER A 147 7.95 -26.44 -2.32
C SER A 147 7.18 -25.92 -1.08
N PRO A 148 5.92 -25.47 -1.25
CA PRO A 148 5.07 -25.02 -0.14
C PRO A 148 4.35 -26.17 0.59
N SER A 149 4.42 -27.41 0.10
CA SER A 149 3.78 -28.61 0.67
C SER A 149 4.81 -29.53 1.32
N ASP A 150 5.89 -29.83 0.59
CA ASP A 150 6.94 -30.75 1.01
C ASP A 150 8.20 -29.98 1.45
N PRO A 151 8.70 -30.21 2.68
CA PRO A 151 9.84 -29.50 3.24
C PRO A 151 11.18 -29.80 2.56
N THR A 152 11.27 -30.93 1.87
CA THR A 152 12.50 -31.47 1.28
C THR A 152 12.68 -31.11 -0.18
N ALA A 153 11.58 -30.81 -0.88
CA ALA A 153 11.56 -30.61 -2.32
C ALA A 153 11.91 -29.16 -2.70
N LEU A 154 12.73 -29.04 -3.75
CA LEU A 154 13.31 -27.80 -4.25
C LEU A 154 13.24 -27.79 -5.78
N LEU A 155 12.75 -26.69 -6.34
CA LEU A 155 12.73 -26.45 -7.79
C LEU A 155 13.89 -25.55 -8.15
N SER A 156 14.59 -25.89 -9.22
CA SER A 156 15.54 -25.00 -9.89
C SER A 156 15.21 -24.85 -11.36
N ALA A 157 15.38 -23.64 -11.90
CA ALA A 157 15.35 -23.38 -13.33
C ALA A 157 16.65 -22.70 -13.74
N SER A 158 17.27 -23.23 -14.80
CA SER A 158 18.57 -22.79 -15.30
C SER A 158 18.52 -22.39 -16.76
N ASP A 159 19.55 -21.65 -17.17
CA ASP A 159 19.76 -21.29 -18.58
C ASP A 159 20.08 -22.53 -19.44
N ASP A 160 20.44 -23.69 -18.84
CA ASP A 160 20.63 -24.98 -19.52
C ASP A 160 19.35 -25.52 -20.20
N ARG A 161 18.24 -24.77 -20.11
CA ARG A 161 16.88 -25.11 -20.60
C ARG A 161 16.22 -26.24 -19.82
N THR A 162 16.79 -26.58 -18.67
CA THR A 162 16.28 -27.64 -17.81
C THR A 162 15.63 -27.05 -16.57
N VAL A 163 14.53 -27.66 -16.16
CA VAL A 163 13.94 -27.45 -14.84
C VAL A 163 14.23 -28.72 -14.05
N ARG A 164 14.79 -28.59 -12.85
CA ARG A 164 15.13 -29.76 -12.03
C ARG A 164 14.44 -29.69 -10.67
N LEU A 165 14.00 -30.85 -10.22
CA LEU A 165 13.51 -31.08 -8.87
C LEU A 165 14.64 -31.71 -8.04
N TRP A 166 14.84 -31.17 -6.85
CA TRP A 166 15.86 -31.58 -5.90
C TRP A 166 15.21 -32.01 -4.60
N ASP A 167 15.77 -33.04 -3.98
CA ASP A 167 15.45 -33.42 -2.61
C ASP A 167 16.65 -33.11 -1.71
N LEU A 168 16.42 -32.46 -0.57
CA LEU A 168 17.48 -32.10 0.39
C LEU A 168 18.29 -33.32 0.88
N SER A 169 17.67 -34.50 0.97
CA SER A 169 18.32 -35.75 1.37
C SER A 169 19.24 -36.30 0.28
N SER A 170 18.89 -36.13 -1.00
CA SER A 170 19.63 -36.69 -2.13
C SER A 170 20.74 -35.74 -2.61
N ASP A 171 21.90 -36.30 -2.93
CA ASP A 171 23.03 -35.54 -3.50
C ASP A 171 22.85 -35.29 -5.01
N SER A 172 21.93 -36.01 -5.66
CA SER A 172 21.61 -35.87 -7.09
C SER A 172 20.21 -35.28 -7.30
N SER A 173 19.99 -34.69 -8.49
CA SER A 173 18.67 -34.20 -8.88
C SER A 173 17.65 -35.34 -8.93
N ALA A 174 16.55 -35.22 -8.19
CA ALA A 174 15.52 -36.24 -8.12
C ALA A 174 14.81 -36.42 -9.47
N ARG A 175 14.50 -35.32 -10.17
CA ARG A 175 13.88 -35.35 -11.50
C ARG A 175 14.43 -34.22 -12.37
N THR A 176 14.51 -34.49 -13.68
CA THR A 176 14.90 -33.49 -14.67
C THR A 176 13.80 -33.35 -15.73
N PHE A 177 13.36 -32.11 -15.96
CA PHE A 177 12.36 -31.78 -16.96
C PHE A 177 13.05 -31.09 -18.14
N VAL A 178 13.05 -31.79 -19.27
CA VAL A 178 13.61 -31.31 -20.53
C VAL A 178 12.47 -31.04 -21.50
N GLY A 179 12.49 -29.88 -22.15
CA GLY A 179 11.52 -29.59 -23.21
C GLY A 179 11.50 -28.13 -23.66
N HIS A 180 11.99 -27.19 -22.85
CA HIS A 180 12.16 -25.81 -23.29
C HIS A 180 13.24 -25.70 -24.36
N THR A 181 13.05 -24.78 -25.30
CA THR A 181 14.00 -24.58 -26.40
C THR A 181 15.02 -23.48 -26.10
N ASP A 182 14.70 -22.59 -25.15
CA ASP A 182 15.48 -21.42 -24.77
C ASP A 182 15.52 -21.23 -23.24
N TYR A 183 16.25 -20.22 -22.76
CA TYR A 183 16.52 -19.95 -21.34
C TYR A 183 15.27 -19.95 -20.46
N VAL A 184 15.35 -20.65 -19.32
CA VAL A 184 14.24 -20.75 -18.35
C VAL A 184 14.55 -19.85 -17.16
N ARG A 185 13.97 -18.64 -17.16
CA ARG A 185 14.23 -17.62 -16.13
C ARG A 185 13.13 -17.47 -15.09
N SER A 186 12.01 -18.18 -15.26
CA SER A 186 10.90 -18.14 -14.30
C SER A 186 10.39 -19.54 -13.99
N GLY A 187 10.10 -19.77 -12.71
CA GLY A 187 9.61 -21.05 -12.21
C GLY A 187 8.90 -20.90 -10.88
N SER A 188 7.83 -21.65 -10.67
CA SER A 188 7.08 -21.64 -9.41
C SER A 188 6.33 -22.96 -9.18
N TYR A 189 6.10 -23.27 -7.91
CA TYR A 189 5.19 -24.35 -7.52
C TYR A 189 3.74 -23.85 -7.55
N MET A 190 2.84 -24.67 -8.06
CA MET A 190 1.40 -24.43 -7.92
C MET A 190 0.96 -24.64 -6.46
N PRO A 191 0.32 -23.66 -5.82
CA PRO A 191 -0.31 -23.87 -4.52
C PRO A 191 -1.68 -24.56 -4.71
N GLY A 192 -1.95 -25.64 -3.98
CA GLY A 192 -3.26 -26.29 -3.95
C GLY A 192 -3.33 -27.46 -2.97
N SER A 193 -4.53 -27.70 -2.42
CA SER A 193 -4.71 -28.51 -1.19
C SER A 193 -4.73 -30.03 -1.40
N MET A 194 -4.85 -30.58 -2.62
CA MET A 194 -4.73 -32.04 -2.83
C MET A 194 -4.59 -32.49 -4.29
N SER A 195 -5.33 -31.87 -5.24
CA SER A 195 -5.38 -32.35 -6.64
C SER A 195 -4.31 -31.74 -7.57
N SER A 196 -3.72 -30.60 -7.20
CA SER A 196 -2.62 -29.92 -7.90
C SER A 196 -1.30 -29.98 -7.14
N SER A 197 -1.26 -30.78 -6.06
CA SER A 197 -0.07 -31.00 -5.23
C SER A 197 1.03 -31.59 -6.11
N GLY A 198 2.06 -30.77 -6.36
CA GLY A 198 3.23 -31.15 -7.13
C GLY A 198 3.32 -30.53 -8.52
N LEU A 199 2.28 -29.88 -9.07
CA LEU A 199 2.40 -29.25 -10.38
C LEU A 199 3.41 -28.10 -10.36
N LEU A 200 4.29 -28.09 -11.34
CA LEU A 200 5.34 -27.09 -11.50
C LEU A 200 5.03 -26.23 -12.71
N VAL A 201 5.24 -24.93 -12.61
CA VAL A 201 5.10 -24.03 -13.75
C VAL A 201 6.45 -23.42 -14.06
N SER A 202 6.84 -23.45 -15.33
CA SER A 202 8.04 -22.78 -15.83
C SER A 202 7.70 -21.86 -16.99
N GLY A 203 8.32 -20.69 -17.01
CA GLY A 203 8.25 -19.75 -18.12
C GLY A 203 9.64 -19.53 -18.71
N SER A 204 9.72 -19.64 -20.03
CA SER A 204 10.97 -19.53 -20.79
C SER A 204 10.91 -18.35 -21.76
N TYR A 205 12.10 -17.92 -22.19
CA TYR A 205 12.27 -16.96 -23.27
C TYR A 205 11.88 -17.53 -24.64
N ASP A 206 11.62 -18.84 -24.73
CA ASP A 206 10.98 -19.48 -25.90
C ASP A 206 9.53 -19.03 -26.13
N ARG A 207 9.02 -18.14 -25.27
CA ARG A 207 7.66 -17.59 -25.26
C ARG A 207 6.62 -18.63 -24.84
N THR A 208 7.04 -19.71 -24.19
CA THR A 208 6.15 -20.74 -23.68
C THR A 208 6.14 -20.80 -22.15
N VAL A 209 4.94 -20.91 -21.60
CA VAL A 209 4.72 -21.33 -20.22
C VAL A 209 4.39 -22.81 -20.26
N ARG A 210 5.17 -23.63 -19.55
CA ARG A 210 4.94 -25.07 -19.44
C ARG A 210 4.53 -25.44 -18.03
N ILE A 211 3.61 -26.39 -17.95
CA ILE A 211 3.20 -27.00 -16.70
C ILE A 211 3.70 -28.44 -16.69
N TRP A 212 4.36 -28.83 -15.62
CA TRP A 212 4.95 -30.15 -15.44
C TRP A 212 4.25 -30.88 -14.31
N ASP A 213 3.96 -32.15 -14.52
CA ASP A 213 3.56 -33.08 -13.49
C ASP A 213 4.79 -33.91 -13.07
N PRO A 214 5.23 -33.87 -11.81
CA PRO A 214 6.39 -34.63 -11.35
C PRO A 214 6.17 -36.14 -11.38
N ARG A 215 4.93 -36.62 -11.52
CA ARG A 215 4.60 -38.05 -11.65
C ARG A 215 4.88 -38.59 -13.04
N VAL A 216 4.82 -37.74 -14.07
CA VAL A 216 4.96 -38.12 -15.47
C VAL A 216 6.27 -37.56 -16.02
N GLU A 217 7.22 -38.44 -16.30
CA GLU A 217 8.51 -38.03 -16.86
C GLU A 217 8.43 -37.73 -18.37
N GLY A 218 9.21 -36.73 -18.80
CA GLY A 218 9.52 -36.52 -20.22
C GLY A 218 8.51 -35.72 -21.04
N ARG A 219 7.35 -35.32 -20.49
CA ARG A 219 6.37 -34.49 -21.22
C ARG A 219 5.77 -33.40 -20.35
N ALA A 220 5.71 -32.17 -20.88
CA ALA A 220 4.93 -31.10 -20.27
C ALA A 220 3.43 -31.42 -20.39
N ALA A 221 2.71 -31.35 -19.27
CA ALA A 221 1.27 -31.61 -19.22
C ALA A 221 0.51 -30.60 -20.07
N MET A 222 0.91 -29.33 -19.99
CA MET A 222 0.34 -28.24 -20.79
C MET A 222 1.43 -27.28 -21.25
N THR A 223 1.23 -26.67 -22.42
CA THR A 223 2.12 -25.64 -22.97
C THR A 223 1.28 -24.49 -23.51
N PHE A 224 1.48 -23.30 -22.97
CA PHE A 224 0.87 -22.06 -23.44
C PHE A 224 1.90 -21.25 -24.20
N LYS A 225 1.61 -20.92 -25.46
CA LYS A 225 2.48 -20.07 -26.28
C LYS A 225 1.98 -18.63 -26.27
N MET A 226 2.83 -17.69 -25.92
CA MET A 226 2.58 -16.26 -25.98
C MET A 226 3.39 -15.60 -27.11
N ALA A 227 3.06 -14.34 -27.42
CA ALA A 227 3.71 -13.60 -28.50
C ALA A 227 5.12 -13.12 -28.13
N ALA A 228 5.38 -12.87 -26.84
CA ALA A 228 6.62 -12.26 -26.34
C ALA A 228 7.32 -13.15 -25.29
N PRO A 229 8.63 -12.94 -25.06
CA PRO A 229 9.40 -13.68 -24.04
C PRO A 229 8.82 -13.48 -22.64
N ILE A 230 8.91 -14.52 -21.81
CA ILE A 230 8.32 -14.52 -20.48
C ILE A 230 9.39 -14.16 -19.44
N GLU A 231 9.14 -13.11 -18.67
CA GLU A 231 10.03 -12.68 -17.60
C GLU A 231 9.67 -13.35 -16.27
N THR A 232 8.38 -13.34 -15.90
CA THR A 232 7.93 -13.93 -14.64
C THR A 232 6.62 -14.67 -14.78
N VAL A 233 6.51 -15.74 -13.99
CA VAL A 233 5.31 -16.55 -13.87
C VAL A 233 4.93 -16.64 -12.39
N LEU A 234 3.65 -16.39 -12.12
CA LEU A 234 3.10 -16.39 -10.76
C LEU A 234 1.77 -17.15 -10.76
N PRO A 235 1.69 -18.30 -10.07
CA PRO A 235 0.43 -19.00 -9.89
C PRO A 235 -0.43 -18.33 -8.81
N MET A 236 -1.75 -18.35 -9.01
CA MET A 236 -2.69 -17.85 -8.00
C MET A 236 -2.86 -18.84 -6.84
N PRO A 237 -3.17 -18.38 -5.60
CA PRO A 237 -3.31 -19.26 -4.43
C PRO A 237 -4.46 -20.27 -4.56
N ALA A 238 -5.47 -19.94 -5.36
CA ALA A 238 -6.58 -20.85 -5.68
C ALA A 238 -6.16 -22.03 -6.58
N GLY A 239 -4.98 -21.97 -7.20
CA GLY A 239 -4.44 -23.04 -8.05
C GLY A 239 -5.11 -23.20 -9.42
N THR A 240 -6.10 -22.36 -9.76
CA THR A 240 -6.86 -22.44 -11.02
C THR A 240 -6.21 -21.66 -12.16
N THR A 241 -5.67 -20.48 -11.87
CA THR A 241 -5.11 -19.57 -12.87
C THR A 241 -3.63 -19.28 -12.64
N VAL A 242 -2.89 -19.10 -13.73
CA VAL A 242 -1.49 -18.67 -13.76
C VAL A 242 -1.37 -17.33 -14.45
N LEU A 243 -0.56 -16.45 -13.86
CA LEU A 243 -0.20 -15.17 -14.45
C LEU A 243 1.16 -15.26 -15.09
N ALA A 244 1.25 -14.86 -16.35
CA ALA A 244 2.49 -14.83 -17.10
C ALA A 244 2.76 -13.41 -17.60
N ALA A 245 3.86 -12.81 -17.15
CA ALA A 245 4.34 -11.54 -17.65
C ALA A 245 5.14 -11.77 -18.94
N ALA A 246 4.58 -11.33 -20.05
CA ALA A 246 5.20 -11.35 -21.38
C ALA A 246 5.42 -9.92 -21.86
N ASP A 247 6.66 -9.46 -21.79
CA ASP A 247 7.04 -8.09 -22.14
C ASP A 247 6.12 -7.06 -21.45
N ASN A 248 5.38 -6.22 -22.18
CA ASN A 248 4.49 -5.20 -21.64
C ASN A 248 3.08 -5.69 -21.28
N LYS A 249 2.81 -6.98 -21.52
CA LYS A 249 1.51 -7.63 -21.32
C LYS A 249 1.57 -8.64 -20.19
N ILE A 250 0.49 -8.74 -19.43
CA ILE A 250 0.29 -9.81 -18.45
C ILE A 250 -0.84 -10.69 -18.94
N GLY A 251 -0.55 -11.95 -19.23
CA GLY A 251 -1.53 -12.96 -19.60
C GLY A 251 -2.06 -13.68 -18.36
N VAL A 252 -3.38 -13.71 -18.21
CA VAL A 252 -4.11 -14.55 -17.24
C VAL A 252 -4.48 -15.85 -17.96
N LEU A 253 -3.87 -16.95 -17.54
CA LEU A 253 -4.03 -18.28 -18.11
C LEU A 253 -4.90 -19.12 -17.18
N ASP A 254 -5.97 -19.72 -17.69
CA ASP A 254 -6.73 -20.74 -16.98
C ASP A 254 -6.15 -22.12 -17.26
N ILE A 255 -5.73 -22.80 -16.20
CA ILE A 255 -5.13 -24.13 -16.28
C ILE A 255 -6.22 -25.19 -16.45
N VAL A 256 -7.38 -24.99 -15.83
CA VAL A 256 -8.46 -26.00 -15.83
C VAL A 256 -9.06 -26.12 -17.21
N ALA A 257 -9.36 -24.99 -17.86
CA ALA A 257 -9.88 -24.97 -19.22
C ALA A 257 -8.78 -25.03 -20.30
N GLY A 258 -7.51 -24.84 -19.93
CA GLY A 258 -6.39 -24.79 -20.87
C GLY A 258 -6.48 -23.60 -21.84
N LYS A 259 -7.06 -22.47 -21.42
CA LYS A 259 -7.32 -21.29 -22.27
C LYS A 259 -6.75 -20.00 -21.67
N PRO A 260 -6.23 -19.07 -22.50
CA PRO A 260 -5.94 -17.72 -22.04
C PRO A 260 -7.27 -16.96 -21.81
N LEU A 261 -7.46 -16.42 -20.60
CA LEU A 261 -8.67 -15.66 -20.24
C LEU A 261 -8.56 -14.20 -20.66
N HIS A 262 -7.51 -13.53 -20.19
CA HIS A 262 -7.35 -12.07 -20.34
C HIS A 262 -5.90 -11.69 -20.59
N ILE A 263 -5.72 -10.67 -21.43
CA ILE A 263 -4.43 -10.03 -21.66
C ILE A 263 -4.52 -8.59 -21.14
N ILE A 264 -3.70 -8.26 -20.16
CA ILE A 264 -3.66 -6.95 -19.53
C ILE A 264 -2.47 -6.19 -20.14
N GLN A 265 -2.75 -5.11 -20.87
CA GLN A 265 -1.73 -4.20 -21.39
C GLN A 265 -1.87 -2.86 -20.68
N SER A 266 -0.92 -2.55 -19.81
CA SER A 266 -0.93 -1.27 -19.10
C SER A 266 0.45 -0.62 -19.00
N HIS A 267 1.53 -1.38 -19.08
CA HIS A 267 2.89 -0.85 -18.97
C HIS A 267 3.42 -0.47 -20.36
N GLN A 268 4.41 0.43 -20.40
CA GLN A 268 5.04 0.85 -21.65
C GLN A 268 6.23 -0.06 -21.98
N LYS A 269 7.04 -0.40 -20.98
CA LYS A 269 8.14 -1.38 -21.05
C LYS A 269 7.78 -2.72 -20.41
N THR A 270 8.74 -3.65 -20.47
CA THR A 270 8.66 -4.99 -19.92
C THR A 270 8.28 -5.00 -18.43
N VAL A 271 7.39 -5.93 -18.06
CA VAL A 271 7.01 -6.25 -16.68
C VAL A 271 8.05 -7.23 -16.13
N THR A 272 8.81 -6.79 -15.14
CA THR A 272 9.94 -7.53 -14.58
C THR A 272 9.53 -8.45 -13.44
N SER A 273 8.51 -8.10 -12.67
CA SER A 273 8.08 -8.91 -11.53
C SER A 273 6.59 -8.82 -11.24
N LEU A 274 6.03 -9.94 -10.80
CA LEU A 274 4.66 -10.07 -10.34
C LEU A 274 4.65 -10.54 -8.88
N ALA A 275 3.76 -9.96 -8.07
CA ALA A 275 3.56 -10.34 -6.68
C ALA A 275 2.08 -10.29 -6.30
N LEU A 276 1.66 -11.21 -5.43
CA LEU A 276 0.31 -11.18 -4.84
C LEU A 276 0.29 -10.29 -3.60
N ALA A 277 -0.85 -9.66 -3.36
CA ALA A 277 -1.12 -8.87 -2.16
C ALA A 277 -2.52 -9.18 -1.61
N SER A 278 -2.74 -8.88 -0.33
CA SER A 278 -4.04 -9.04 0.36
C SER A 278 -4.62 -10.45 0.18
N ASN A 279 -3.86 -11.47 0.58
CA ASN A 279 -4.27 -12.88 0.54
C ASN A 279 -4.67 -13.41 -0.85
N GLY A 280 -4.16 -12.78 -1.92
CA GLY A 280 -4.44 -13.19 -3.29
C GLY A 280 -5.61 -12.47 -3.93
N GLU A 281 -6.20 -11.46 -3.29
CA GLU A 281 -7.24 -10.62 -3.92
C GLU A 281 -6.65 -9.62 -4.92
N ARG A 282 -5.38 -9.25 -4.75
CA ARG A 282 -4.73 -8.22 -5.55
C ARG A 282 -3.45 -8.73 -6.20
N LEU A 283 -3.24 -8.34 -7.44
CA LEU A 283 -2.01 -8.55 -8.19
C LEU A 283 -1.22 -7.26 -8.24
N ILE A 284 0.09 -7.34 -8.05
CA ILE A 284 1.00 -6.22 -8.25
C ILE A 284 1.97 -6.59 -9.35
N SER A 285 2.19 -5.62 -10.23
CA SER A 285 3.17 -5.68 -11.30
C SER A 285 4.20 -4.57 -11.12
N GLY A 286 5.47 -4.93 -11.27
CA GLY A 286 6.58 -3.99 -11.40
C GLY A 286 7.11 -4.02 -12.84
N ALA A 287 7.29 -2.86 -13.44
CA ALA A 287 7.84 -2.73 -14.79
C ALA A 287 9.15 -1.95 -14.82
N LEU A 288 9.91 -2.13 -15.91
CA LEU A 288 11.14 -1.39 -16.19
C LEU A 288 10.90 0.13 -16.38
N ASP A 289 9.64 0.56 -16.51
CA ASP A 289 9.23 1.97 -16.50
C ASP A 289 9.37 2.66 -15.14
N GLY A 290 9.76 1.92 -14.10
CA GLY A 290 9.70 2.41 -12.72
C GLY A 290 8.26 2.46 -12.18
N HIS A 291 7.28 1.92 -12.91
CA HIS A 291 5.89 1.89 -12.49
C HIS A 291 5.58 0.59 -11.77
N MET A 292 5.03 0.73 -10.57
CA MET A 292 4.33 -0.33 -9.85
C MET A 292 2.83 -0.12 -10.06
N LYS A 293 2.12 -1.12 -10.57
CA LYS A 293 0.65 -1.08 -10.71
C LYS A 293 0.01 -2.23 -9.94
N VAL A 294 -1.11 -1.91 -9.30
CA VAL A 294 -1.95 -2.85 -8.56
C VAL A 294 -3.21 -3.11 -9.38
N PHE A 295 -3.53 -4.39 -9.58
CA PHE A 295 -4.72 -4.87 -10.23
C PHE A 295 -5.60 -5.65 -9.25
N GLU A 296 -6.91 -5.55 -9.47
CA GLU A 296 -7.89 -6.46 -8.86
C GLU A 296 -7.86 -7.80 -9.60
N THR A 297 -8.12 -8.91 -8.91
CA THR A 297 -8.06 -10.27 -9.50
C THR A 297 -9.36 -10.73 -10.13
N THR A 298 -10.48 -10.08 -9.83
CA THR A 298 -11.81 -10.39 -10.39
C THR A 298 -12.00 -9.74 -11.76
N GLY A 299 -11.84 -8.41 -11.81
CA GLY A 299 -12.04 -7.59 -13.01
C GLY A 299 -10.76 -7.21 -13.75
N TRP A 300 -9.57 -7.51 -13.21
CA TRP A 300 -8.27 -7.16 -13.79
C TRP A 300 -8.08 -5.66 -14.10
N ASN A 301 -8.83 -4.80 -13.40
CA ASN A 301 -8.77 -3.37 -13.57
C ASN A 301 -7.57 -2.77 -12.81
N PRO A 302 -6.88 -1.77 -13.38
CA PRO A 302 -5.82 -1.06 -12.67
C PRO A 302 -6.43 -0.19 -11.57
N VAL A 303 -6.14 -0.54 -10.32
CA VAL A 303 -6.69 0.13 -9.13
C VAL A 303 -5.85 1.34 -8.74
N SER A 304 -4.54 1.12 -8.63
CA SER A 304 -3.59 2.09 -8.09
C SER A 304 -2.22 1.91 -8.74
N GLY A 305 -1.47 2.99 -8.83
CA GLY A 305 -0.11 2.98 -9.34
C GLY A 305 0.81 3.83 -8.47
N SER A 306 2.08 3.45 -8.40
CA SER A 306 3.13 4.30 -7.85
C SER A 306 4.35 4.29 -8.76
N LYS A 307 4.95 5.47 -8.93
CA LYS A 307 6.15 5.65 -9.75
C LYS A 307 7.38 5.73 -8.85
N TYR A 308 8.42 5.00 -9.23
CA TYR A 308 9.74 5.00 -8.63
C TYR A 308 10.73 5.73 -9.56
N PRO A 309 11.80 6.30 -8.99
CA PRO A 309 12.77 7.09 -9.77
C PRO A 309 13.62 6.25 -10.73
N SER A 310 13.86 4.98 -10.42
CA SER A 310 14.62 4.06 -11.25
C SER A 310 13.80 2.84 -11.69
N PRO A 311 14.23 2.14 -12.76
CA PRO A 311 13.59 0.92 -13.24
C PRO A 311 13.50 -0.14 -12.14
N ILE A 312 12.35 -0.80 -12.04
CA ILE A 312 12.12 -1.86 -11.04
C ILE A 312 12.55 -3.19 -11.63
N LEU A 313 13.40 -3.93 -10.93
CA LEU A 313 13.77 -5.30 -11.29
C LEU A 313 12.99 -6.32 -10.49
N SER A 314 12.82 -6.08 -9.19
CA SER A 314 12.12 -7.00 -8.30
C SER A 314 11.13 -6.26 -7.41
N LEU A 315 9.99 -6.88 -7.19
CA LEU A 315 8.94 -6.35 -6.34
C LEU A 315 8.34 -7.48 -5.53
N LYS A 316 8.15 -7.26 -4.21
CA LYS A 316 7.39 -8.18 -3.37
C LYS A 316 6.64 -7.43 -2.27
N VAL A 317 5.39 -7.83 -2.02
CA VAL A 317 4.66 -7.41 -0.83
C VAL A 317 4.92 -8.40 0.29
N ILE A 318 5.44 -7.86 1.38
CA ILE A 318 5.82 -8.62 2.55
C ILE A 318 4.64 -8.66 3.51
N THR A 319 4.18 -9.88 3.78
CA THR A 319 3.06 -10.14 4.69
C THR A 319 3.59 -10.47 6.09
N SER A 320 2.82 -10.18 7.13
CA SER A 320 3.21 -10.50 8.52
C SER A 320 1.98 -10.90 9.35
N GLY A 321 2.15 -11.92 10.19
CA GLY A 321 1.10 -12.45 11.08
C GLY A 321 0.29 -13.61 10.48
N LEU A 322 -0.52 -14.27 11.31
CA LEU A 322 -1.37 -15.42 10.91
C LEU A 322 -2.45 -15.04 9.88
N ALA A 323 -2.88 -13.77 9.85
CA ALA A 323 -3.86 -13.25 8.91
C ALA A 323 -3.25 -12.80 7.57
N TYR A 324 -1.92 -12.95 7.40
CA TYR A 324 -1.18 -12.57 6.19
C TYR A 324 -1.41 -11.11 5.75
N GLU A 325 -1.49 -10.19 6.72
CA GLU A 325 -1.68 -8.77 6.41
C GLU A 325 -0.46 -8.17 5.69
N ASP A 326 -0.71 -7.36 4.66
CA ASP A 326 0.32 -6.61 3.95
C ASP A 326 1.00 -5.60 4.88
N ARG A 327 2.27 -5.85 5.23
CA ARG A 327 3.04 -4.99 6.13
C ARG A 327 3.94 -4.03 5.37
N HIS A 328 4.71 -4.55 4.42
CA HIS A 328 5.65 -3.75 3.65
C HIS A 328 5.54 -4.02 2.14
N ILE A 329 5.84 -3.02 1.35
CA ILE A 329 6.07 -3.17 -0.09
C ILE A 329 7.56 -2.94 -0.29
N ALA A 330 8.28 -3.99 -0.69
CA ALA A 330 9.70 -3.93 -0.99
C ALA A 330 9.89 -3.90 -2.51
N VAL A 331 10.58 -2.87 -3.00
CA VAL A 331 10.86 -2.66 -4.42
C VAL A 331 12.37 -2.54 -4.59
N GLY A 332 12.94 -3.47 -5.36
CA GLY A 332 14.32 -3.51 -5.77
C GLY A 332 14.50 -2.83 -7.11
N MET A 333 15.35 -1.82 -7.15
CA MET A 333 15.58 -1.01 -8.34
C MET A 333 16.90 -1.39 -9.02
N GLN A 334 16.99 -1.12 -10.33
CA GLN A 334 18.21 -1.36 -11.13
C GLN A 334 19.40 -0.55 -10.62
N SER A 335 19.16 0.64 -10.06
CA SER A 335 20.19 1.49 -9.45
C SER A 335 20.78 0.91 -8.14
N GLY A 336 20.41 -0.32 -7.77
CA GLY A 336 20.86 -0.97 -6.55
C GLY A 336 20.27 -0.42 -5.26
N LEU A 337 19.17 0.33 -5.36
CA LEU A 337 18.48 0.94 -4.23
C LEU A 337 17.24 0.09 -3.89
N LEU A 338 17.10 -0.29 -2.62
CA LEU A 338 15.95 -1.01 -2.09
C LEU A 338 15.00 -0.01 -1.43
N SER A 339 13.76 0.08 -1.92
CA SER A 339 12.72 0.91 -1.30
C SER A 339 11.72 0.04 -0.54
N ILE A 340 11.63 0.25 0.77
CA ILE A 340 10.66 -0.43 1.64
C ILE A 340 9.61 0.59 2.11
N LYS A 341 8.38 0.50 1.61
CA LYS A 341 7.26 1.30 2.09
C LYS A 341 6.48 0.49 3.12
N THR A 342 6.15 1.10 4.26
CA THR A 342 5.56 0.37 5.38
C THR A 342 4.15 0.84 5.68
N ARG A 343 3.28 -0.10 6.01
CA ARG A 343 1.96 0.16 6.56
C ARG A 343 1.90 -0.44 7.96
N LEU A 344 1.47 0.38 8.92
CA LEU A 344 1.16 -0.09 10.27
C LEU A 344 -0.34 0.00 10.49
N SER A 345 -0.94 -1.11 10.92
CA SER A 345 -2.34 -1.16 11.34
C SER A 345 -2.58 -0.26 12.56
N GLY A 346 -3.79 0.26 12.74
CA GLY A 346 -4.11 1.35 13.68
C GLY A 346 -3.68 1.10 15.13
N GLN A 347 -3.78 -0.13 15.63
CA GLN A 347 -3.31 -0.49 16.97
C GLN A 347 -1.78 -0.49 17.08
N GLN A 348 -1.08 -0.90 16.03
CA GLN A 348 0.38 -0.89 15.97
C GLN A 348 0.92 0.53 15.75
N LYS A 349 0.18 1.37 15.01
CA LYS A 349 0.48 2.80 14.84
C LYS A 349 0.38 3.58 16.17
N VAL A 350 -0.55 3.21 17.06
CA VAL A 350 -0.63 3.78 18.41
C VAL A 350 0.59 3.37 19.23
N LYS A 351 0.95 2.08 19.25
CA LYS A 351 2.14 1.57 19.95
C LYS A 351 3.45 2.16 19.42
N GLU A 352 3.56 2.39 18.11
CA GLU A 352 4.76 3.00 17.53
C GLU A 352 4.80 4.51 17.78
N ARG A 353 3.65 5.20 17.83
CA ARG A 353 3.59 6.60 18.29
C ARG A 353 3.97 6.73 19.76
N GLU A 354 3.65 5.73 20.59
CA GLU A 354 4.10 5.63 21.98
C GLU A 354 5.62 5.41 22.04
N ARG A 355 6.17 4.46 21.28
CA ARG A 355 7.63 4.23 21.19
C ARG A 355 8.41 5.41 20.61
N GLN A 356 7.84 6.12 19.64
CA GLN A 356 8.46 7.32 19.08
C GLN A 356 8.50 8.45 20.10
N LYS A 357 7.45 8.59 20.92
CA LYS A 357 7.46 9.53 22.05
C LYS A 357 8.46 9.12 23.12
N GLU A 358 8.60 7.83 23.40
CA GLU A 358 9.63 7.31 24.30
C GLU A 358 11.04 7.58 23.76
N MET A 359 11.29 7.33 22.47
CA MET A 359 12.57 7.58 21.83
C MET A 359 12.90 9.08 21.70
N GLN A 360 11.88 9.93 21.47
CA GLN A 360 12.02 11.39 21.50
C GLN A 360 12.30 11.89 22.91
N ALA A 361 11.62 11.38 23.92
CA ALA A 361 11.89 11.70 25.32
C ALA A 361 13.29 11.24 25.77
N LEU A 362 13.80 10.14 25.21
CA LEU A 362 15.15 9.65 25.42
C LEU A 362 16.19 10.59 24.77
N LEU A 363 15.96 11.05 23.54
CA LEU A 363 16.81 12.03 22.86
C LEU A 363 16.81 13.40 23.56
N GLU A 364 15.67 13.80 24.14
CA GLU A 364 15.50 15.05 24.88
C GLU A 364 16.02 14.98 26.33
N GLY A 365 16.54 13.82 26.78
CA GLY A 365 17.07 13.63 28.13
C GLY A 365 16.01 13.64 29.25
N LYS A 366 14.72 13.56 28.91
CA LYS A 366 13.56 13.62 29.82
C LYS A 366 12.94 12.25 30.11
N LEU A 367 13.73 11.19 30.04
CA LEU A 367 13.25 9.82 30.24
C LEU A 367 12.59 9.65 31.63
N GLU A 368 13.19 10.21 32.67
CA GLU A 368 12.67 10.14 34.04
C GLU A 368 11.34 10.87 34.23
N GLU A 369 11.10 11.97 33.51
CA GLU A 369 9.82 12.71 33.58
C GLU A 369 8.70 11.95 32.88
N HIS A 370 9.02 11.33 31.73
CA HIS A 370 8.09 10.46 31.01
C HIS A 370 7.73 9.23 31.85
N ASP A 371 8.73 8.57 32.45
CA ASP A 371 8.52 7.40 33.31
C ASP A 371 7.75 7.76 34.58
N ARG A 372 8.00 8.93 35.19
CA ARG A 372 7.18 9.44 36.30
C ARG A 372 5.73 9.74 35.88
N GLN A 373 5.50 10.25 34.67
CA GLN A 373 4.14 10.48 34.15
C GLN A 373 3.41 9.19 33.82
N VAL A 374 4.10 8.20 33.23
CA VAL A 374 3.55 6.87 32.96
C VAL A 374 3.27 6.14 34.27
N ALA A 375 4.18 6.20 35.24
CA ALA A 375 3.97 5.66 36.58
C ALA A 375 2.82 6.37 37.32
N LYS A 376 2.67 7.70 37.19
CA LYS A 376 1.49 8.43 37.71
C LYS A 376 0.20 7.96 37.04
N LYS A 377 0.18 7.76 35.71
CA LYS A 377 -0.98 7.22 34.98
C LYS A 377 -1.30 5.77 35.34
N GLN A 378 -0.28 4.94 35.57
CA GLN A 378 -0.44 3.56 36.04
C GLN A 378 -0.93 3.51 37.49
N LYS A 379 -0.43 4.38 38.37
CA LYS A 379 -0.92 4.54 39.75
C LYS A 379 -2.37 5.06 39.79
N LEU A 380 -2.74 5.99 38.90
CA LEU A 380 -4.13 6.44 38.71
C LEU A 380 -5.04 5.33 38.14
N ARG A 381 -4.46 4.33 37.46
CA ARG A 381 -5.11 3.09 36.99
C ARG A 381 -5.03 1.93 38.01
N GLY A 382 -4.63 2.19 39.26
CA GLY A 382 -4.56 1.15 40.29
C GLY A 382 -5.92 0.48 40.57
N SER A 383 -5.88 -0.66 41.28
CA SER A 383 -6.99 -1.60 41.57
C SER A 383 -8.40 -1.00 41.79
N GLY A 384 -8.51 0.23 42.31
CA GLY A 384 -9.78 0.96 42.43
C GLY A 384 -10.44 1.34 41.09
N TRP A 385 -9.65 1.60 40.04
CA TRP A 385 -10.15 1.82 38.67
C TRP A 385 -10.56 0.51 38.00
N GLU A 386 -9.79 -0.58 38.16
CA GLU A 386 -10.16 -1.91 37.65
C GLU A 386 -11.45 -2.45 38.29
N LYS A 387 -11.65 -2.22 39.59
CA LYS A 387 -12.91 -2.53 40.27
C LYS A 387 -14.09 -1.69 39.74
N ARG A 388 -13.83 -0.47 39.25
CA ARG A 388 -14.83 0.45 38.69
C ARG A 388 -15.12 0.21 37.20
N LEU A 389 -14.22 -0.49 36.49
CA LEU A 389 -14.41 -0.95 35.10
C LEU A 389 -14.90 -2.39 35.01
N ARG A 390 -14.84 -3.17 36.10
CA ARG A 390 -15.40 -4.54 36.16
C ARG A 390 -16.90 -4.47 35.86
N GLY A 391 -17.33 -5.13 34.78
CA GLY A 391 -18.72 -5.15 34.30
C GLY A 391 -19.03 -4.22 33.12
N ARG A 392 -18.10 -3.36 32.68
CA ARG A 392 -18.33 -2.50 31.50
C ARG A 392 -18.03 -3.15 30.15
N ASP A 393 -17.21 -4.21 30.17
CA ASP A 393 -16.82 -5.00 29.00
C ASP A 393 -17.42 -6.42 29.07
N PHE A 394 -18.49 -6.63 29.86
CA PHE A 394 -19.19 -7.92 29.93
C PHE A 394 -20.05 -8.10 28.69
N ILE A 395 -19.54 -8.89 27.74
CA ILE A 395 -20.31 -9.40 26.60
C ILE A 395 -20.87 -10.74 27.07
N GLY A 396 -22.18 -10.78 27.29
CA GLY A 396 -22.86 -11.87 27.98
C GLY A 396 -22.54 -13.26 27.45
N GLU A 397 -22.16 -14.16 28.35
CA GLU A 397 -22.22 -15.59 28.14
C GLU A 397 -23.68 -16.04 28.33
N GLY A 398 -24.28 -16.56 27.26
CA GLY A 398 -25.40 -17.50 27.33
C GLY A 398 -26.81 -16.90 27.41
N VAL A 399 -27.50 -16.97 26.27
CA VAL A 399 -28.98 -17.02 26.11
C VAL A 399 -29.76 -15.86 26.74
N ASP A 400 -29.65 -14.67 26.15
CA ASP A 400 -30.71 -13.67 26.18
C ASP A 400 -30.71 -12.88 24.86
N ILE A 401 -31.91 -12.54 24.40
CA ILE A 401 -32.17 -11.86 23.13
C ILE A 401 -31.37 -10.54 23.09
N VAL A 402 -30.44 -10.45 22.12
CA VAL A 402 -29.70 -9.23 21.80
C VAL A 402 -30.68 -8.20 21.25
N ILE A 403 -31.31 -7.43 22.13
CA ILE A 403 -31.74 -6.08 21.76
C ILE A 403 -30.44 -5.31 21.63
N GLU A 404 -30.03 -5.00 20.40
CA GLU A 404 -28.92 -4.08 20.10
C GLU A 404 -29.25 -2.72 20.73
N GLY A 405 -28.96 -2.60 22.03
CA GLY A 405 -28.99 -1.34 22.74
C GLY A 405 -27.93 -0.49 22.08
N GLN A 406 -28.38 0.48 21.26
CA GLN A 406 -27.55 1.48 20.60
C GLN A 406 -26.40 1.83 21.52
N ASP A 407 -25.21 1.30 21.17
CA ASP A 407 -23.97 1.63 21.85
C ASP A 407 -24.02 3.12 22.13
N ARG A 408 -23.93 3.52 23.40
CA ARG A 408 -23.83 4.93 23.79
C ARG A 408 -22.54 5.45 23.15
N LYS A 409 -22.60 5.80 21.87
CA LYS A 409 -21.53 6.38 21.07
C LYS A 409 -20.99 7.47 21.95
N LYS A 410 -19.71 7.36 22.33
CA LYS A 410 -19.00 8.37 23.12
C LYS A 410 -19.48 9.74 22.65
N ARG A 411 -20.12 10.51 23.53
CA ARG A 411 -20.63 11.84 23.18
C ARG A 411 -19.50 12.56 22.46
N LYS A 412 -19.68 12.83 21.16
CA LYS A 412 -18.69 13.56 20.38
C LYS A 412 -18.57 14.92 21.05
N LYS A 413 -17.39 15.24 21.58
CA LYS A 413 -17.14 16.54 22.18
C LYS A 413 -17.29 17.58 21.06
N GLU A 414 -18.16 18.56 21.27
CA GLU A 414 -18.31 19.70 20.38
C GLU A 414 -16.99 20.46 20.29
N LEU A 415 -16.68 20.97 19.10
CA LEU A 415 -15.56 21.88 18.94
C LEU A 415 -15.89 23.23 19.62
N PRO A 416 -14.88 24.00 20.07
CA PRO A 416 -15.10 25.28 20.73
C PRO A 416 -16.01 26.24 19.92
N TRP A 417 -15.79 26.32 18.61
CA TRP A 417 -16.58 27.17 17.73
C TRP A 417 -18.03 26.68 17.52
N GLU A 418 -18.28 25.37 17.59
CA GLU A 418 -19.65 24.81 17.52
C GLU A 418 -20.46 25.21 18.75
N ASN A 419 -19.80 25.22 19.92
CA ASN A 419 -20.40 25.68 21.17
C ASN A 419 -20.70 27.19 21.12
N ASP A 420 -19.78 28.00 20.59
CA ASP A 420 -19.99 29.44 20.45
C ASP A 420 -21.10 29.78 19.43
N LEU A 421 -21.17 29.03 18.33
CA LEU A 421 -22.28 29.13 17.38
C LEU A 421 -23.63 28.75 18.01
N ARG A 422 -23.64 27.78 18.92
CA ARG A 422 -24.85 27.40 19.66
C ARG A 422 -25.28 28.47 20.67
N LYS A 423 -24.32 29.14 21.31
CA LYS A 423 -24.57 30.27 22.22
C LYS A 423 -24.94 31.57 21.51
N GLY A 424 -24.98 31.59 20.17
CA GLY A 424 -25.31 32.78 19.38
C GLY A 424 -24.16 33.78 19.24
N ARG A 425 -22.93 33.41 19.62
CA ARG A 425 -21.75 34.26 19.49
C ARG A 425 -21.10 34.05 18.12
N TYR A 426 -21.75 34.61 17.09
CA TYR A 426 -21.38 34.37 15.70
C TYR A 426 -20.03 34.98 15.29
N SER A 427 -19.67 36.16 15.82
CA SER A 427 -18.40 36.83 15.54
C SER A 427 -17.20 35.99 15.99
N VAL A 428 -17.21 35.57 17.25
CA VAL A 428 -16.16 34.74 17.87
C VAL A 428 -16.03 33.37 17.20
N ALA A 429 -17.16 32.74 16.87
CA ALA A 429 -17.16 31.46 16.17
C ALA A 429 -16.50 31.58 14.78
N LEU A 430 -16.74 32.69 14.07
CA LEU A 430 -16.14 32.95 12.77
C LEU A 430 -14.63 33.16 12.88
N ASP A 431 -14.15 33.90 13.86
CA ASP A 431 -12.71 34.16 14.04
C ASP A 431 -11.95 32.88 14.44
N GLN A 432 -12.54 32.03 15.28
CA GLN A 432 -11.97 30.71 15.62
C GLN A 432 -11.89 29.76 14.40
N VAL A 433 -12.86 29.86 13.48
CA VAL A 433 -12.89 29.00 12.29
C VAL A 433 -11.99 29.54 11.18
N LEU A 434 -11.84 30.87 11.05
CA LEU A 434 -10.89 31.47 10.11
C LEU A 434 -9.44 31.36 10.56
N SER A 435 -9.17 31.32 11.87
CA SER A 435 -7.85 30.97 12.39
C SER A 435 -7.51 29.48 12.20
N SER A 436 -8.52 28.61 12.14
CA SER A 436 -8.35 27.21 11.74
C SER A 436 -8.14 27.08 10.24
N THR A 437 -7.27 26.17 9.81
CA THR A 437 -6.99 25.87 8.39
C THR A 437 -7.93 24.83 7.79
N ASP A 438 -8.86 24.29 8.59
CA ASP A 438 -9.78 23.23 8.17
C ASP A 438 -10.87 23.78 7.23
N LYS A 439 -10.66 23.62 5.91
CA LYS A 439 -11.62 24.03 4.87
C LYS A 439 -13.04 23.51 5.13
N THR A 440 -13.18 22.24 5.53
CA THR A 440 -14.50 21.64 5.79
C THR A 440 -15.22 22.31 6.96
N ALA A 441 -14.49 22.72 8.00
CA ALA A 441 -15.05 23.42 9.14
C ALA A 441 -15.51 24.84 8.77
N GLN A 442 -14.70 25.56 7.97
CA GLN A 442 -15.04 26.87 7.42
C GLN A 442 -16.36 26.81 6.64
N LEU A 443 -16.49 25.82 5.76
CA LEU A 443 -17.70 25.64 4.96
C LEU A 443 -18.93 25.30 5.78
N THR A 444 -18.77 24.43 6.78
CA THR A 444 -19.89 24.09 7.67
C THR A 444 -20.37 25.27 8.48
N LEU A 445 -19.45 26.13 8.90
CA LEU A 445 -19.82 27.33 9.63
C LEU A 445 -20.60 28.29 8.72
N PHE A 446 -20.05 28.65 7.56
CA PHE A 446 -20.70 29.62 6.68
C PHE A 446 -22.05 29.13 6.16
N THR A 447 -22.18 27.84 5.84
CA THR A 447 -23.49 27.26 5.47
C THR A 447 -24.46 27.28 6.65
N ALA A 448 -24.02 26.96 7.87
CA ALA A 448 -24.86 27.07 9.07
C ALA A 448 -25.29 28.52 9.35
N LEU A 449 -24.41 29.50 9.15
CA LEU A 449 -24.72 30.93 9.28
C LEU A 449 -25.74 31.39 8.24
N ARG A 450 -25.62 30.90 6.99
CA ARG A 450 -26.60 31.13 5.92
C ARG A 450 -27.98 30.59 6.31
N HIS A 451 -28.06 29.33 6.74
CA HIS A 451 -29.33 28.72 7.14
C HIS A 451 -29.97 29.36 8.38
N ARG A 452 -29.18 29.99 9.24
CA ARG A 452 -29.67 30.73 10.42
C ARG A 452 -29.90 32.21 10.16
N SER A 453 -29.72 32.70 8.91
CA SER A 453 -29.77 34.12 8.54
C SER A 453 -28.87 35.03 9.40
N ALA A 454 -27.83 34.46 10.01
CA ALA A 454 -26.96 35.15 10.98
C ALA A 454 -25.67 35.67 10.34
N LEU A 455 -25.55 35.61 9.02
CA LEU A 455 -24.35 35.99 8.27
C LEU A 455 -24.05 37.49 8.45
N ARG A 456 -25.04 38.36 8.24
CA ARG A 456 -24.90 39.81 8.48
C ARG A 456 -24.55 40.12 9.94
N ALA A 457 -25.19 39.45 10.90
CA ALA A 457 -24.93 39.60 12.32
C ALA A 457 -23.50 39.17 12.73
N SER A 458 -22.91 38.20 12.03
CA SER A 458 -21.53 37.76 12.27
C SER A 458 -20.47 38.73 11.73
N LEU A 459 -20.84 39.56 10.76
CA LEU A 459 -19.96 40.49 10.05
C LEU A 459 -20.09 41.94 10.53
N LYS A 460 -21.14 42.27 11.26
CA LYS A 460 -21.35 43.61 11.82
C LYS A 460 -20.31 43.92 12.91
N ASP A 461 -19.93 45.19 13.02
CA ASP A 461 -19.05 45.75 14.08
C ASP A 461 -17.65 45.11 14.14
N ARG A 462 -17.10 44.71 12.99
CA ARG A 462 -15.71 44.26 12.84
C ARG A 462 -14.73 45.39 12.57
N ASP A 463 -13.55 45.26 13.16
CA ASP A 463 -12.37 46.10 12.92
C ASP A 463 -11.59 45.64 11.67
N GLU A 464 -10.73 46.52 11.16
CA GLU A 464 -9.85 46.27 10.01
C GLU A 464 -9.10 44.93 10.10
N VAL A 465 -8.52 44.64 11.27
CA VAL A 465 -7.71 43.42 11.50
C VAL A 465 -8.54 42.15 11.42
N THR A 466 -9.81 42.20 11.86
CA THR A 466 -10.70 41.04 11.87
C THR A 466 -11.43 40.83 10.54
N LEU A 467 -11.49 41.86 9.70
CA LEU A 467 -12.07 41.81 8.36
C LEU A 467 -11.07 41.25 7.33
N GLN A 468 -9.78 41.48 7.55
CA GLN A 468 -8.71 41.02 6.64
C GLN A 468 -8.70 39.49 6.41
N PRO A 469 -8.86 38.61 7.43
CA PRO A 469 -8.95 37.16 7.21
C PRO A 469 -10.20 36.75 6.43
N VAL A 470 -11.31 37.48 6.57
CA VAL A 470 -12.55 37.22 5.82
C VAL A 470 -12.33 37.52 4.34
N LEU A 471 -11.76 38.69 4.01
CA LEU A 471 -11.43 39.04 2.62
C LEU A 471 -10.40 38.08 2.02
N HIS A 472 -9.38 37.69 2.79
CA HIS A 472 -8.41 36.70 2.35
C HIS A 472 -9.07 35.33 2.09
N TRP A 473 -10.00 34.93 2.95
CA TRP A 473 -10.76 33.71 2.78
C TRP A 473 -11.61 33.74 1.51
N ILE A 474 -12.34 34.84 1.27
CA ILE A 474 -13.12 35.04 0.04
C ILE A 474 -12.20 34.96 -1.19
N TYR A 475 -11.10 35.73 -1.18
CA TYR A 475 -10.12 35.76 -2.28
C TYR A 475 -9.60 34.35 -2.63
N LYS A 476 -9.34 33.51 -1.63
CA LYS A 476 -8.84 32.15 -1.83
C LYS A 476 -9.91 31.18 -2.35
N HIS A 477 -11.15 31.32 -1.90
CA HIS A 477 -12.22 30.34 -2.16
C HIS A 477 -13.09 30.68 -3.38
N ILE A 478 -13.04 31.90 -3.93
CA ILE A 478 -13.73 32.26 -5.18
C ILE A 478 -13.33 31.33 -6.35
N ARG A 479 -12.10 30.80 -6.37
CA ARG A 479 -11.64 29.87 -7.42
C ARG A 479 -12.33 28.50 -7.37
N GLU A 480 -12.90 28.11 -6.23
CA GLU A 480 -13.58 26.82 -6.09
C GLU A 480 -15.07 26.98 -6.47
N PRO A 481 -15.54 26.45 -7.62
CA PRO A 481 -16.89 26.73 -8.16
C PRO A 481 -18.04 26.29 -7.23
N ARG A 482 -17.77 25.38 -6.29
CA ARG A 482 -18.73 24.89 -5.29
C ARG A 482 -19.03 25.90 -4.20
N LEU A 483 -18.10 26.82 -4.00
CA LEU A 483 -18.11 27.78 -2.89
C LEU A 483 -18.45 29.18 -3.37
N VAL A 484 -18.48 29.40 -4.69
CA VAL A 484 -18.71 30.71 -5.30
C VAL A 484 -19.97 31.36 -4.78
N ASP A 485 -21.10 30.65 -4.75
CA ASP A 485 -22.39 31.16 -4.26
C ASP A 485 -22.28 31.73 -2.83
N LEU A 486 -21.73 30.92 -1.92
CA LEU A 486 -21.48 31.30 -0.54
C LEU A 486 -20.48 32.47 -0.43
N CYS A 487 -19.39 32.43 -1.18
CA CYS A 487 -18.37 33.48 -1.18
C CYS A 487 -18.91 34.80 -1.71
N VAL A 488 -19.76 34.78 -2.74
CA VAL A 488 -20.40 35.96 -3.31
C VAL A 488 -21.39 36.57 -2.31
N GLU A 489 -22.22 35.76 -1.66
CA GLU A 489 -23.11 36.25 -0.59
C GLU A 489 -22.33 36.92 0.55
N VAL A 490 -21.24 36.29 1.02
CA VAL A 490 -20.38 36.88 2.06
C VAL A 490 -19.74 38.17 1.55
N ALA A 491 -19.22 38.19 0.32
CA ALA A 491 -18.58 39.36 -0.27
C ALA A 491 -19.56 40.54 -0.42
N MET A 492 -20.78 40.27 -0.89
CA MET A 492 -21.84 41.29 -1.01
C MET A 492 -22.21 41.86 0.36
N ASN A 493 -22.36 41.02 1.38
CA ASN A 493 -22.65 41.48 2.75
C ASN A 493 -21.51 42.33 3.33
N VAL A 494 -20.25 41.95 3.09
CA VAL A 494 -19.09 42.74 3.51
C VAL A 494 -19.07 44.10 2.81
N LEU A 495 -19.27 44.13 1.48
CA LEU A 495 -19.26 45.38 0.71
C LEU A 495 -20.42 46.30 1.10
N ASP A 496 -21.61 45.76 1.35
CA ASP A 496 -22.78 46.55 1.77
C ASP A 496 -22.55 47.23 3.14
N ILE A 497 -22.10 46.48 4.15
CA ILE A 497 -21.86 47.00 5.51
C ILE A 497 -20.73 48.03 5.52
N TYR A 498 -19.64 47.77 4.79
CA TYR A 498 -18.41 48.55 4.88
C TYR A 498 -18.24 49.58 3.75
N SER A 499 -19.23 49.73 2.87
CA SER A 499 -19.19 50.67 1.73
C SER A 499 -18.81 52.10 2.13
N GLY A 500 -19.34 52.60 3.25
CA GLY A 500 -19.05 53.95 3.77
C GLY A 500 -17.64 54.15 4.33
N ASN A 501 -16.91 53.06 4.59
CA ASN A 501 -15.57 53.10 5.20
C ASN A 501 -14.46 52.80 4.18
N LEU A 502 -14.79 52.56 2.90
CA LEU A 502 -13.79 52.44 1.84
C LEU A 502 -13.02 53.77 1.72
N GLY A 503 -11.69 53.69 1.59
CA GLY A 503 -10.80 54.86 1.56
C GLY A 503 -10.18 55.26 2.90
N GLN A 504 -10.62 54.70 4.04
CA GLN A 504 -9.98 54.96 5.34
C GLN A 504 -8.71 54.10 5.56
N SER A 505 -8.68 52.89 5.01
CA SER A 505 -7.52 52.00 5.07
C SER A 505 -7.04 51.59 3.69
N ALA A 506 -5.78 51.93 3.40
CA ALA A 506 -5.09 51.51 2.19
C ALA A 506 -4.88 49.97 2.09
N GLN A 507 -4.98 49.22 3.19
CA GLN A 507 -4.80 47.77 3.17
C GLN A 507 -6.06 47.06 2.68
N ILE A 508 -7.24 47.46 3.18
CA ILE A 508 -8.53 46.92 2.74
C ILE A 508 -8.76 47.25 1.27
N ASP A 509 -8.48 48.49 0.86
CA ASP A 509 -8.66 48.92 -0.52
C ASP A 509 -7.82 48.07 -1.50
N LYS A 510 -6.55 47.79 -1.15
CA LYS A 510 -5.71 46.87 -1.93
C LYS A 510 -6.27 45.45 -2.01
N GLN A 511 -6.91 44.96 -0.95
CA GLN A 511 -7.51 43.62 -0.95
C GLN A 511 -8.79 43.58 -1.78
N VAL A 512 -9.62 44.62 -1.72
CA VAL A 512 -10.81 44.77 -2.56
C VAL A 512 -10.42 44.89 -4.04
N GLU A 513 -9.38 45.65 -4.36
CA GLU A 513 -8.86 45.75 -5.73
C GLU A 513 -8.36 44.38 -6.26
N ARG A 514 -7.63 43.64 -5.42
CA ARG A 514 -7.19 42.26 -5.75
C ARG A 514 -8.37 41.32 -5.94
N LEU A 515 -9.38 41.40 -5.09
CA LEU A 515 -10.60 40.60 -5.19
C LEU A 515 -11.34 40.93 -6.49
N HIS A 516 -11.45 42.20 -6.85
CA HIS A 516 -12.09 42.63 -8.09
C HIS A 516 -11.35 42.13 -9.35
N LYS A 517 -10.01 42.24 -9.39
CA LYS A 517 -9.19 41.64 -10.47
C LYS A 517 -9.43 40.13 -10.56
N ARG A 518 -9.41 39.44 -9.41
CA ARG A 518 -9.65 38.00 -9.36
C ARG A 518 -11.03 37.61 -9.87
N VAL A 519 -12.07 38.36 -9.52
CA VAL A 519 -13.44 38.10 -10.00
C VAL A 519 -13.50 38.24 -11.52
N ARG A 520 -12.81 39.22 -12.13
CA ARG A 520 -12.73 39.33 -13.60
C ARG A 520 -12.08 38.09 -14.23
N ASP A 521 -10.94 37.64 -13.72
CA ASP A 521 -10.27 36.44 -14.21
C ASP A 521 -11.19 35.20 -14.17
N GLU A 522 -11.99 35.06 -13.11
CA GLU A 522 -12.90 33.93 -12.95
C GLU A 522 -14.13 34.04 -13.86
N VAL A 523 -14.58 35.25 -14.17
CA VAL A 523 -15.62 35.48 -15.20
C VAL A 523 -15.12 35.07 -16.58
N GLU A 524 -13.87 35.42 -16.94
CA GLU A 524 -13.26 34.98 -18.20
C GLU A 524 -13.13 33.45 -18.25
N MET A 525 -12.67 32.81 -17.17
CA MET A 525 -12.61 31.35 -17.06
C MET A 525 -13.99 30.69 -17.19
N ALA A 526 -15.04 31.30 -16.60
CA ALA A 526 -16.41 30.81 -16.73
C ALA A 526 -16.93 30.93 -18.17
N GLN A 527 -16.60 32.02 -18.88
CA GLN A 527 -16.93 32.18 -20.29
C GLN A 527 -16.25 31.11 -21.16
N HIS A 528 -14.96 30.86 -20.95
CA HIS A 528 -14.24 29.77 -21.63
C HIS A 528 -14.82 28.38 -21.32
N ALA A 529 -15.24 28.12 -20.08
CA ALA A 529 -15.91 26.88 -19.71
C ALA A 529 -17.26 26.71 -20.45
N CYS A 530 -18.03 27.78 -20.60
CA CYS A 530 -19.27 27.76 -21.39
C CYS A 530 -19.00 27.52 -22.89
N GLN A 531 -17.97 28.16 -23.46
CA GLN A 531 -17.57 27.93 -24.86
C GLN A 531 -17.17 26.47 -25.11
N THR A 532 -16.31 25.91 -24.24
CA THR A 532 -15.86 24.51 -24.35
C THR A 532 -17.01 23.52 -24.14
N LYS A 533 -17.96 23.82 -23.23
CA LYS A 533 -19.19 23.03 -23.10
C LYS A 533 -20.00 23.05 -24.40
N GLY A 534 -20.17 24.21 -25.03
CA GLY A 534 -20.82 24.34 -26.33
C GLY A 534 -20.15 23.51 -27.42
N MET A 535 -18.81 23.52 -27.48
CA MET A 535 -18.04 22.67 -28.41
C MET A 535 -18.26 21.18 -28.14
N LEU A 536 -18.31 20.78 -26.87
CA LEU A 536 -18.49 19.37 -26.47
C LEU A 536 -19.91 18.88 -26.76
N ASP A 537 -20.92 19.72 -26.55
CA ASP A 537 -22.31 19.39 -26.86
C ASP A 537 -22.53 19.26 -28.38
N MET A 538 -21.83 20.05 -29.21
CA MET A 538 -21.83 19.85 -30.67
C MET A 538 -21.29 18.47 -31.08
N LEU A 539 -20.30 17.93 -30.35
CA LEU A 539 -19.73 16.59 -30.61
C LEU A 539 -20.65 15.45 -30.14
N LYS A 540 -21.64 15.71 -29.29
CA LYS A 540 -22.58 14.68 -28.79
C LYS A 540 -23.80 14.48 -29.68
N VAL A 541 -24.06 15.39 -30.63
CA VAL A 541 -25.25 15.34 -31.50
C VAL A 541 -25.03 14.42 -32.73
N THR A 542 -23.87 13.78 -32.84
CA THR A 542 -23.61 12.63 -33.73
C THR A 542 -23.70 11.33 -32.96
#